data_AF-A0A3P8MCJ3-F1
#
_entry.id   AF-A0A3P8MCJ3-F1
#
_cell.length_a   1.000
_cell.length_b   1.000
_cell.length_c   1.000
_cell.angle_alpha   90.00
_cell.angle_beta   90.00
_cell.angle_gamma   90.00
#
_symmetry.space_group_name_H-M   'P 1'
#
loop_
_entity.id
_entity.type
_entity.pdbx_description
1 polymer ?
#
loop_
_entity_poly.entity_id
_entity_poly.type
_entity_poly.pdbx_seq_one_letter_code
_entity_poly.pdbx_strand_id
1 'polypeptide(L)'
;MTGAADFDWFGFEDAVCAELRTVARALVYQADGELPYAYALTAFYAEQGSVIRLPHPALGTVESVPPRELWDPPAWPRSDDAWAERPPLDGWQDRLNDAVEGLDDAAWDAAYARYGYALLGAMRRAKAELIAEDAFPREIVCLLDDEDGELVVKSASEQELRGYWAARAE
;
A
#
# COMPACT_ATOMS: atom_id res chain seq x y z
N MET A 1 15.42 15.37 -22.38
CA MET A 1 15.19 15.48 -20.93
C MET A 1 13.69 15.52 -20.73
N THR A 2 13.10 14.35 -20.57
CA THR A 2 11.64 14.16 -20.53
C THR A 2 11.30 13.22 -19.36
N GLY A 3 11.93 13.45 -18.21
CA GLY A 3 11.67 12.68 -16.98
C GLY A 3 10.56 13.34 -16.15
N ALA A 4 9.77 12.54 -15.44
CA ALA A 4 8.61 12.88 -14.61
C ALA A 4 7.30 13.41 -15.28
N ALA A 5 7.35 14.24 -16.33
CA ALA A 5 6.14 14.93 -16.82
C ALA A 5 5.12 14.05 -17.60
N ASP A 6 5.51 12.85 -18.05
CA ASP A 6 4.72 12.01 -18.97
C ASP A 6 4.24 10.68 -18.35
N PHE A 7 4.47 10.46 -17.05
CA PHE A 7 3.96 9.27 -16.37
C PHE A 7 2.44 9.38 -16.17
N ASP A 8 1.70 8.38 -16.62
CA ASP A 8 0.25 8.30 -16.45
C ASP A 8 -0.13 7.88 -15.02
N TRP A 9 -0.17 8.87 -14.13
CA TRP A 9 -0.51 8.68 -12.73
C TRP A 9 -1.94 8.17 -12.51
N PHE A 10 -2.88 8.52 -13.38
CA PHE A 10 -4.27 8.07 -13.25
C PHE A 10 -4.39 6.60 -13.64
N GLY A 11 -3.79 6.20 -14.76
CA GLY A 11 -3.73 4.79 -15.15
C GLY A 11 -2.98 3.94 -14.12
N PHE A 12 -1.92 4.48 -13.50
CA PHE A 12 -1.21 3.81 -12.41
C PHE A 12 -2.11 3.60 -11.19
N GLU A 13 -2.80 4.65 -10.71
CA GLU A 13 -3.74 4.55 -9.60
C GLU A 13 -4.88 3.56 -9.90
N ASP A 14 -5.38 3.53 -11.14
CA ASP A 14 -6.38 2.55 -11.61
C ASP A 14 -5.87 1.11 -11.56
N ALA A 15 -4.67 0.86 -12.08
CA ALA A 15 -4.07 -0.46 -12.04
C ALA A 15 -3.80 -0.93 -10.60
N VAL A 16 -3.20 -0.08 -9.77
CA VAL A 16 -2.94 -0.39 -8.36
C VAL A 16 -4.23 -0.66 -7.60
N CYS A 17 -5.28 0.13 -7.81
CA CYS A 17 -6.57 -0.10 -7.16
C CYS A 17 -7.19 -1.45 -7.54
N ALA A 18 -7.16 -1.80 -8.83
CA ALA A 18 -7.69 -3.07 -9.30
C ALA A 18 -6.94 -4.25 -8.66
N GLU A 19 -5.61 -4.18 -8.62
CA GLU A 19 -4.77 -5.25 -8.07
C GLU A 19 -4.84 -5.33 -6.55
N LEU A 20 -4.92 -4.21 -5.83
CA LEU A 20 -5.18 -4.21 -4.38
C LEU A 20 -6.47 -4.97 -4.06
N ARG A 21 -7.52 -4.78 -4.85
CA ARG A 21 -8.78 -5.51 -4.65
C ARG A 21 -8.62 -7.00 -4.95
N THR A 22 -7.91 -7.36 -6.01
CA THR A 22 -7.64 -8.77 -6.36
C THR A 22 -6.86 -9.46 -5.24
N VAL A 23 -5.76 -8.86 -4.78
CA VAL A 23 -4.92 -9.40 -3.71
C VAL A 23 -5.69 -9.45 -2.39
N ALA A 24 -6.43 -8.40 -2.02
CA ALA A 24 -7.25 -8.39 -0.81
C ALA A 24 -8.21 -9.59 -0.75
N ARG A 25 -8.91 -9.89 -1.85
CA ARG A 25 -9.80 -11.06 -1.93
C ARG A 25 -9.04 -12.37 -1.78
N ALA A 26 -7.87 -12.48 -2.42
CA ALA A 26 -7.04 -13.67 -2.30
C ALA A 26 -6.58 -13.88 -0.85
N LEU A 27 -6.12 -12.83 -0.17
CA LEU A 27 -5.70 -12.88 1.22
C LEU A 27 -6.85 -13.19 2.18
N VAL A 28 -8.04 -12.61 1.96
CA VAL A 28 -9.26 -12.92 2.73
C VAL A 28 -9.70 -14.36 2.50
N TYR A 29 -9.62 -14.86 1.27
CA TYR A 29 -9.92 -16.27 0.97
C TYR A 29 -8.94 -17.21 1.68
N GLN A 30 -7.64 -16.89 1.67
CA GLN A 30 -6.61 -17.62 2.43
C GLN A 30 -6.77 -17.46 3.95
N ALA A 31 -7.53 -16.46 4.40
CA ALA A 31 -7.85 -16.27 5.81
C ALA A 31 -8.88 -17.28 6.33
N ASP A 32 -9.61 -17.98 5.45
CA ASP A 32 -10.51 -19.10 5.78
C ASP A 32 -11.42 -18.82 7.00
N GLY A 33 -12.09 -17.66 6.98
CA GLY A 33 -13.06 -17.26 8.01
C GLY A 33 -12.47 -16.51 9.21
N GLU A 34 -11.16 -16.29 9.26
CA GLU A 34 -10.56 -15.34 10.20
C GLU A 34 -11.06 -13.91 9.96
N LEU A 35 -11.11 -13.10 11.02
CA LEU A 35 -11.66 -11.75 10.98
C LEU A 35 -10.58 -10.73 10.59
N PRO A 36 -10.65 -10.09 9.41
CA PRO A 36 -9.71 -9.04 9.04
C PRO A 36 -9.94 -7.79 9.89
N TYR A 37 -8.89 -7.22 10.46
CA TYR A 37 -8.94 -5.94 11.17
C TYR A 37 -8.19 -4.82 10.43
N ALA A 38 -7.19 -5.17 9.61
CA ALA A 38 -6.43 -4.20 8.85
C ALA A 38 -5.94 -4.75 7.51
N TYR A 39 -5.77 -3.85 6.54
CA TYR A 39 -5.15 -4.13 5.25
C TYR A 39 -4.13 -3.03 4.94
N ALA A 40 -2.87 -3.39 4.80
CA ALA A 40 -1.78 -2.43 4.70
C ALA A 40 -1.01 -2.58 3.40
N LEU A 41 -0.49 -1.47 2.88
CA LEU A 41 0.71 -1.48 2.05
C LEU A 41 1.89 -1.23 2.98
N THR A 42 2.94 -2.04 2.90
CA THR A 42 4.11 -1.97 3.78
C THR A 42 5.41 -2.26 3.03
N ALA A 43 6.55 -2.23 3.71
CA ALA A 43 7.88 -2.42 3.13
C ALA A 43 8.15 -1.45 1.96
N PHE A 44 7.84 -0.16 2.17
CA PHE A 44 8.16 0.90 1.22
C PHE A 44 9.67 0.95 0.98
N TYR A 45 10.06 1.00 -0.29
CA TYR A 45 11.47 1.10 -0.66
C TYR A 45 11.66 2.09 -1.80
N ALA A 46 12.56 3.03 -1.59
CA ALA A 46 12.97 3.97 -2.61
C ALA A 46 14.43 4.36 -2.42
N GLU A 47 15.14 4.56 -3.53
CA GLU A 47 16.48 5.14 -3.54
C GLU A 47 16.43 6.43 -4.34
N GLN A 48 16.83 7.52 -3.69
CA GLN A 48 16.82 8.85 -4.29
C GLN A 48 17.64 8.88 -5.60
N GLY A 49 17.03 9.38 -6.67
CA GLY A 49 17.62 9.45 -8.02
C GLY A 49 17.72 8.11 -8.77
N SER A 50 17.22 7.02 -8.18
CA SER A 50 17.37 5.65 -8.70
C SER A 50 16.01 4.98 -8.88
N VAL A 51 15.45 4.37 -7.83
CA VAL A 51 14.32 3.43 -7.94
C VAL A 51 13.21 3.78 -6.95
N ILE A 52 11.96 3.52 -7.33
CA ILE A 52 10.81 3.52 -6.41
C ILE A 52 10.12 2.16 -6.58
N ARG A 53 10.10 1.33 -5.54
CA ARG A 53 9.44 0.01 -5.59
C ARG A 53 8.04 0.07 -5.00
N LEU A 54 7.10 -0.65 -5.61
CA LEU A 54 5.78 -0.89 -5.05
C LEU A 54 5.88 -1.57 -3.68
N PRO A 55 5.18 -1.07 -2.66
CA PRO A 55 5.09 -1.70 -1.34
C PRO A 55 4.33 -3.02 -1.43
N HIS A 56 4.39 -3.84 -0.38
CA HIS A 56 3.72 -5.13 -0.33
C HIS A 56 2.35 -5.01 0.37
N PRO A 57 1.27 -5.56 -0.21
CA PRO A 57 -0.01 -5.70 0.48
C PRO A 57 0.08 -6.78 1.56
N ALA A 58 -0.45 -6.47 2.74
CA ALA A 58 -0.53 -7.37 3.88
C ALA A 58 -1.90 -7.27 4.56
N LEU A 59 -2.44 -8.39 5.02
CA LEU A 59 -3.72 -8.50 5.71
C LEU A 59 -3.51 -8.91 7.16
N GLY A 60 -3.94 -8.05 8.08
CA GLY A 60 -3.99 -8.33 9.51
C GLY A 60 -5.32 -8.97 9.87
N THR A 61 -5.28 -10.15 10.47
CA THR A 61 -6.46 -10.85 11.01
C THR A 61 -6.31 -11.07 12.52
N VAL A 62 -7.43 -11.13 13.23
CA VAL A 62 -7.46 -11.24 14.70
C VAL A 62 -6.81 -12.54 15.18
N GLU A 63 -6.97 -13.61 14.43
CA GLU A 63 -6.57 -14.96 14.82
C GLU A 63 -5.12 -15.27 14.48
N SER A 64 -4.61 -14.78 13.35
CA SER A 64 -3.26 -15.15 12.87
C SER A 64 -2.16 -14.19 13.27
N VAL A 65 -2.48 -12.92 13.52
CA VAL A 65 -1.47 -11.94 13.94
C VAL A 65 -1.22 -12.09 15.45
N PRO A 66 0.00 -12.43 15.88
CA PRO A 66 0.33 -12.48 17.30
C PRO A 66 0.12 -11.12 17.97
N PRO A 67 -0.28 -11.07 19.25
CA PRO A 67 -0.49 -9.80 19.97
C PRO A 67 0.70 -8.83 19.92
N ARG A 68 1.93 -9.36 19.88
CA ARG A 68 3.18 -8.57 19.80
C ARG A 68 3.48 -7.99 18.40
N GLU A 69 2.76 -8.45 17.38
CA GLU A 69 2.89 -8.03 15.97
C GLU A 69 1.60 -7.32 15.50
N LEU A 70 0.69 -7.01 16.43
CA LEU A 70 -0.45 -6.14 16.14
C LEU A 70 0.06 -4.81 15.64
N TRP A 71 -0.42 -4.37 14.48
CA TRP A 71 0.02 -3.14 13.84
C TRP A 71 1.50 -3.12 13.40
N ASP A 72 2.11 -4.29 13.20
CA ASP A 72 3.40 -4.47 12.51
C ASP A 72 3.18 -5.20 11.16
N PRO A 73 2.70 -4.50 10.10
CA PRO A 73 2.37 -5.13 8.83
C PRO A 73 3.47 -5.97 8.18
N PRO A 74 4.77 -5.60 8.24
CA PRO A 74 5.87 -6.44 7.74
C PRO A 74 5.91 -7.84 8.37
N ALA A 75 5.47 -7.99 9.61
CA ALA A 75 5.48 -9.26 10.33
C ALA A 75 4.20 -10.09 10.12
N TRP A 76 3.17 -9.54 9.47
CA TRP A 76 1.90 -10.26 9.31
C TRP A 76 2.06 -11.48 8.41
N PRO A 77 1.43 -12.62 8.78
CA PRO A 77 1.61 -13.89 8.07
C PRO A 77 0.95 -13.91 6.68
N ARG A 78 0.05 -12.97 6.40
CA ARG A 78 -0.69 -12.88 5.14
C ARG A 78 -0.24 -11.64 4.37
N SER A 79 0.68 -11.84 3.44
CA SER A 79 1.18 -10.80 2.55
C SER A 79 1.46 -11.37 1.15
N ASP A 80 1.57 -10.48 0.17
CA ASP A 80 1.92 -10.83 -1.21
C ASP A 80 3.09 -9.93 -1.67
N ASP A 81 4.31 -10.38 -1.39
CA ASP A 81 5.56 -9.69 -1.76
C ASP A 81 5.81 -9.69 -3.27
N ALA A 82 5.35 -10.73 -3.96
CA ALA A 82 5.49 -10.88 -5.40
C ALA A 82 4.42 -10.12 -6.22
N TRP A 83 3.48 -9.39 -5.60
CA TRP A 83 2.35 -8.81 -6.34
C TRP A 83 2.78 -7.83 -7.44
N ALA A 84 3.84 -7.06 -7.19
CA ALA A 84 4.41 -6.07 -8.09
C ALA A 84 5.15 -6.71 -9.28
N GLU A 85 5.51 -7.99 -9.18
CA GLU A 85 6.23 -8.74 -10.22
C GLU A 85 5.27 -9.41 -11.22
N ARG A 86 3.95 -9.21 -11.06
CA ARG A 86 2.92 -9.82 -11.90
C ARG A 86 2.26 -8.77 -12.79
N PRO A 87 1.84 -9.13 -14.01
CA PRO A 87 1.03 -8.24 -14.83
C PRO A 87 -0.28 -7.83 -14.13
N PRO A 88 -0.72 -6.56 -14.25
CA PRO A 88 -0.10 -5.49 -15.04
C PRO A 88 0.93 -4.63 -14.26
N LEU A 89 1.21 -4.93 -12.98
CA LEU A 89 2.04 -4.08 -12.12
C LEU A 89 3.52 -4.11 -12.49
N ASP A 90 4.02 -5.23 -13.00
CA ASP A 90 5.39 -5.35 -13.50
C ASP A 90 5.74 -4.25 -14.52
N GLY A 91 4.89 -4.06 -15.53
CA GLY A 91 5.07 -3.01 -16.53
C GLY A 91 4.81 -1.59 -16.01
N TRP A 92 4.06 -1.42 -14.92
CA TRP A 92 3.94 -0.12 -14.24
C TRP A 92 5.17 0.19 -13.38
N GLN A 93 5.74 -0.82 -12.75
CA GLN A 93 6.96 -0.74 -11.96
C GLN A 93 8.15 -0.33 -12.82
N ASP A 94 8.30 -0.93 -14.02
CA ASP A 94 9.32 -0.55 -14.99
C ASP A 94 9.15 0.91 -15.44
N ARG A 95 7.93 1.29 -15.86
CA ARG A 95 7.63 2.66 -16.29
C ARG A 95 7.85 3.70 -15.20
N LEU A 96 7.59 3.35 -13.94
CA LEU A 96 7.82 4.24 -12.80
C LEU A 96 9.32 4.48 -12.62
N ASN A 97 10.12 3.42 -12.65
CA ASN A 97 11.58 3.51 -12.54
C ASN A 97 12.18 4.32 -13.70
N ASP A 98 11.77 4.05 -14.94
CA ASP A 98 12.19 4.83 -16.11
C ASP A 98 11.84 6.32 -15.97
N ALA A 99 10.70 6.64 -15.34
CA ALA A 99 10.25 8.01 -15.16
C ALA A 99 11.05 8.79 -14.10
N VAL A 100 11.67 8.08 -13.14
CA VAL A 100 12.42 8.69 -12.03
C VAL A 100 13.94 8.56 -12.17
N GLU A 101 14.42 7.69 -13.05
CA GLU A 101 15.85 7.51 -13.31
C GLU A 101 16.49 8.82 -13.79
N GLY A 102 17.56 9.23 -13.11
CA GLY A 102 18.35 10.41 -13.50
C GLY A 102 17.65 11.76 -13.30
N LEU A 103 16.52 11.80 -12.58
CA LEU A 103 15.95 13.05 -12.08
C LEU A 103 16.91 13.71 -11.08
N ASP A 104 16.84 15.05 -11.00
CA ASP A 104 17.42 15.77 -9.88
C ASP A 104 16.60 15.57 -8.60
N ASP A 105 17.18 15.90 -7.45
CA ASP A 105 16.58 15.67 -6.13
C ASP A 105 15.16 16.26 -6.01
N ALA A 106 14.98 17.50 -6.46
CA ALA A 106 13.69 18.18 -6.34
C ALA A 106 12.60 17.55 -7.23
N ALA A 107 12.94 17.13 -8.45
CA ALA A 107 12.02 16.44 -9.33
C ALA A 107 11.71 15.02 -8.84
N TRP A 108 12.71 14.33 -8.28
CA TRP A 108 12.54 13.00 -7.68
C TRP A 108 11.60 13.05 -6.48
N ASP A 109 11.81 13.99 -5.54
CA ASP A 109 10.95 14.19 -4.37
C ASP A 109 9.50 14.46 -4.79
N ALA A 110 9.30 15.29 -5.81
CA ALA A 110 7.97 15.58 -6.35
C ALA A 110 7.30 14.33 -6.96
N ALA A 111 8.08 13.48 -7.66
CA ALA A 111 7.60 12.22 -8.21
C ALA A 111 7.26 11.21 -7.10
N TYR A 112 8.12 11.09 -6.08
CA TYR A 112 7.90 10.20 -4.93
C TYR A 112 6.67 10.61 -4.12
N ALA A 113 6.49 11.91 -3.86
CA ALA A 113 5.27 12.41 -3.22
C ALA A 113 4.01 12.07 -4.04
N ARG A 114 4.05 12.28 -5.37
CA ARG A 114 2.92 11.97 -6.24
C ARG A 114 2.60 10.48 -6.30
N TYR A 115 3.63 9.64 -6.27
CA TYR A 115 3.51 8.19 -6.13
C TYR A 115 2.79 7.82 -4.83
N GLY A 116 3.20 8.36 -3.68
CA GLY A 116 2.52 8.13 -2.40
C GLY A 116 1.05 8.53 -2.42
N TYR A 117 0.72 9.67 -3.04
CA TYR A 117 -0.68 10.10 -3.20
C TYR A 117 -1.49 9.19 -4.12
N ALA A 118 -0.90 8.66 -5.20
CA ALA A 118 -1.57 7.69 -6.07
C ALA A 118 -1.88 6.39 -5.32
N LEU A 119 -0.94 5.89 -4.49
CA LEU A 119 -1.19 4.72 -3.63
C LEU A 119 -2.31 4.99 -2.61
N LEU A 120 -2.34 6.19 -2.00
CA LEU A 120 -3.41 6.59 -1.08
C LEU A 120 -4.78 6.61 -1.78
N GLY A 121 -4.85 7.17 -2.99
CA GLY A 121 -6.05 7.19 -3.81
C GLY A 121 -6.55 5.79 -4.13
N ALA A 122 -5.64 4.94 -4.62
CA ALA A 122 -5.91 3.54 -4.93
C ALA A 122 -6.41 2.76 -3.71
N MET A 123 -5.73 2.86 -2.56
CA MET A 123 -6.11 2.17 -1.33
C MET A 123 -7.49 2.60 -0.81
N ARG A 124 -7.80 3.91 -0.83
CA ARG A 124 -9.10 4.43 -0.39
C ARG A 124 -10.23 3.93 -1.28
N ARG A 125 -10.04 3.94 -2.60
CA ARG A 125 -11.03 3.42 -3.53
C ARG A 125 -11.19 1.91 -3.38
N ALA A 126 -10.09 1.17 -3.28
CA ALA A 126 -10.11 -0.27 -3.05
C ALA A 126 -10.89 -0.61 -1.75
N LYS A 127 -10.60 0.09 -0.64
CA LYS A 127 -11.36 -0.05 0.64
C LYS A 127 -12.85 0.17 0.43
N ALA A 128 -13.24 1.26 -0.20
CA ALA A 128 -14.65 1.58 -0.42
C ALA A 128 -15.38 0.50 -1.24
N GLU A 129 -14.74 0.02 -2.31
CA GLU A 129 -15.31 -1.01 -3.18
C GLU A 129 -15.36 -2.39 -2.48
N LEU A 130 -14.31 -2.77 -1.74
CA LEU A 130 -14.25 -4.03 -0.98
C LEU A 130 -15.28 -4.07 0.16
N ILE A 131 -15.54 -2.94 0.82
CA ILE A 131 -16.61 -2.83 1.82
C ILE A 131 -17.99 -2.92 1.15
N ALA A 132 -18.17 -2.26 -0.01
CA ALA A 132 -19.46 -2.26 -0.70
C ALA A 132 -19.88 -3.65 -1.23
N GLU A 133 -18.92 -4.53 -1.49
CA GLU A 133 -19.16 -5.92 -1.90
C GLU A 133 -19.09 -6.94 -0.76
N ASP A 134 -19.05 -6.47 0.50
CA ASP A 134 -18.92 -7.29 1.72
C ASP A 134 -17.65 -8.19 1.76
N ALA A 135 -16.62 -7.89 0.97
CA ALA A 135 -15.33 -8.58 1.03
C ALA A 135 -14.47 -8.12 2.22
N PHE A 136 -14.66 -6.88 2.68
CA PHE A 136 -14.07 -6.36 3.90
C PHE A 136 -15.15 -5.99 4.93
N PRO A 137 -14.85 -6.15 6.23
CA PRO A 137 -15.69 -5.58 7.28
C PRO A 137 -15.65 -4.05 7.22
N ARG A 138 -16.74 -3.41 7.66
CA ARG A 138 -16.88 -1.95 7.59
C ARG A 138 -15.84 -1.22 8.44
N GLU A 139 -15.40 -1.86 9.51
CA GLU A 139 -14.45 -1.35 10.48
C GLU A 139 -12.98 -1.61 10.10
N ILE A 140 -12.71 -2.20 8.93
CA ILE A 140 -11.33 -2.49 8.52
C ILE A 140 -10.50 -1.20 8.42
N VAL A 141 -9.29 -1.23 8.99
CA VAL A 141 -8.34 -0.14 8.88
C VAL A 141 -7.45 -0.39 7.66
N CYS A 142 -7.47 0.52 6.69
CA CYS A 142 -6.54 0.46 5.56
C CYS A 142 -5.44 1.51 5.73
N LEU A 143 -4.18 1.12 5.62
CA LEU A 143 -3.05 2.01 5.85
C LEU A 143 -1.88 1.81 4.88
N LEU A 144 -1.13 2.88 4.64
CA LEU A 144 0.18 2.84 3.99
C LEU A 144 1.22 3.04 5.08
N ASP A 145 1.97 1.99 5.38
CA ASP A 145 2.97 1.89 6.44
C ASP A 145 4.33 2.43 5.97
N ASP A 146 4.40 3.73 5.71
CA ASP A 146 5.64 4.40 5.31
C ASP A 146 6.54 4.74 6.50
N GLU A 147 7.86 4.70 6.30
CA GLU A 147 8.85 4.94 7.35
C GLU A 147 8.75 6.36 7.95
N ASP A 148 8.43 7.35 7.12
CA ASP A 148 8.26 8.75 7.53
C ASP A 148 6.92 9.02 8.24
N GLY A 149 5.97 8.09 8.14
CA GLY A 149 4.63 8.15 8.76
C GLY A 149 3.68 9.18 8.14
N GLU A 150 4.05 9.86 7.05
CA GLU A 150 3.18 10.83 6.38
C GLU A 150 1.97 10.13 5.74
N LEU A 151 2.20 9.02 5.04
CA LEU A 151 1.14 8.28 4.37
C LEU A 151 0.25 7.55 5.38
N VAL A 152 0.81 7.03 6.47
CA VAL A 152 0.04 6.43 7.58
C VAL A 152 -1.03 7.40 8.08
N VAL A 153 -0.62 8.63 8.45
CA VAL A 153 -1.52 9.65 9.01
C VAL A 153 -2.64 10.01 8.02
N LYS A 154 -2.36 9.98 6.71
CA LYS A 154 -3.36 10.27 5.68
C LYS A 154 -4.25 9.06 5.37
N SER A 155 -3.85 7.85 5.72
CA SER A 155 -4.57 6.65 5.28
C SER A 155 -5.85 6.39 6.07
N ALA A 156 -5.86 6.71 7.35
CA ALA A 156 -6.95 6.39 8.28
C ALA A 156 -7.24 7.55 9.25
N SER A 157 -8.39 7.47 9.92
CA SER A 157 -8.76 8.46 10.94
C SER A 157 -7.87 8.36 12.17
N GLU A 158 -7.75 9.45 12.93
CA GLU A 158 -7.01 9.46 14.20
C GLU A 158 -7.49 8.37 15.17
N GLN A 159 -8.79 8.03 15.15
CA GLN A 159 -9.34 6.98 16.00
C GLN A 159 -8.85 5.59 15.59
N GLU A 160 -8.86 5.29 14.28
CA GLU A 160 -8.33 4.03 13.73
C GLU A 160 -6.83 3.89 14.02
N LEU A 161 -6.08 5.00 13.96
CA LEU A 161 -4.63 5.00 14.18
C LEU A 161 -4.20 4.95 15.65
N ARG A 162 -5.10 5.09 16.63
CA ARG A 162 -4.68 5.02 18.04
C ARG A 162 -4.02 3.70 18.40
N GLY A 163 -4.57 2.58 17.92
CA GLY A 163 -3.99 1.26 18.15
C GLY A 163 -2.63 1.11 17.48
N TYR A 164 -2.51 1.62 16.26
CA TYR A 164 -1.28 1.62 15.49
C TYR A 164 -0.17 2.42 16.16
N TRP A 165 -0.44 3.64 16.65
CA TRP A 165 0.55 4.46 17.33
C TRP A 165 0.92 3.93 18.72
N ALA A 166 -0.04 3.33 19.43
CA ALA A 166 0.25 2.71 20.73
C ALA A 166 1.26 1.56 20.60
N ALA A 167 1.14 0.73 19.55
CA ALA A 167 2.05 -0.38 19.30
C ALA A 167 3.48 0.05 18.95
N ARG A 168 3.68 1.25 18.39
CA ARG A 168 4.99 1.78 17.98
C ARG A 168 5.71 2.61 19.06
N ALA A 169 5.04 2.90 20.17
CA ALA A 169 5.61 3.64 21.29
C ALA A 169 6.30 2.73 22.33
N GLU A 170 6.18 1.41 22.18
CA GLU A 170 6.76 0.35 23.02
C GLU A 170 8.11 -0.15 22.48
#